data_AF-A0ABD1T9V7-F1
#
_entry.id   AF-A0ABD1T9V7-F1
#
_cell.length_a   1.000
_cell.length_b   1.000
_cell.length_c   1.000
_cell.angle_alpha   90.00
_cell.angle_beta   90.00
_cell.angle_gamma   90.00
#
_symmetry.space_group_name_H-M   'P 1'
#
loop_
_entity.id
_entity.type
_entity.pdbx_description
1 polymer ?
#
loop_
_entity_poly.entity_id
_entity_poly.type
_entity_poly.pdbx_seq_one_letter_code
_entity_poly.pdbx_strand_id
1 'polypeptide(L)'
;MRARNSPFANGFSNLTITVGHLSVTNVHQQPALHFLQRSAFPQFLSPLGLRPSQFYPLIAFIATPARPNGWIAWAINPTSTGMAGSQALIAFKDSKGAMTVKMCGMRVKESSAEFSNELMRIFDTIVLSDKGKSTVNHVWQVGPSVTSRVPDKHEFQSANLNSKGSLDLLKEQSTTSTNGSSRT
;
A
#
# COMPACT_ATOMS: atom_id res chain seq x y z
N MET A 1 14.41 29.27 47.86
CA MET A 1 14.36 28.97 46.40
C MET A 1 13.64 27.65 46.23
N ARG A 2 12.42 27.66 45.66
CA ARG A 2 11.54 26.49 45.55
C ARG A 2 10.99 26.47 44.12
N ALA A 3 11.51 25.58 43.28
CA ALA A 3 11.08 25.42 41.89
C ALA A 3 9.75 24.65 41.86
N ARG A 4 8.77 25.18 41.12
CA ARG A 4 7.46 24.55 40.89
C ARG A 4 7.53 23.70 39.62
N ASN A 5 7.07 22.47 39.71
CA ASN A 5 6.76 21.60 38.57
C ASN A 5 5.46 22.05 37.89
N SER A 6 5.47 22.12 36.56
CA SER A 6 4.28 22.24 35.71
C SER A 6 4.27 21.10 34.70
N PRO A 7 3.15 20.37 34.51
CA PRO A 7 3.02 19.35 33.47
C PRO A 7 2.46 19.95 32.18
N PHE A 8 3.09 19.66 31.04
CA PHE A 8 2.49 19.90 29.73
C PHE A 8 1.58 18.72 29.37
N ALA A 9 0.29 19.02 29.21
CA ALA A 9 -0.75 18.08 28.83
C ALA A 9 -0.72 17.82 27.31
N ASN A 10 -0.75 16.54 26.94
CA ASN A 10 -0.96 16.09 25.56
C ASN A 10 -2.45 16.16 25.22
N GLY A 11 -2.79 16.92 24.18
CA GLY A 11 -4.12 16.93 23.58
C GLY A 11 -4.20 15.95 22.42
N PHE A 12 -5.16 15.02 22.47
CA PHE A 12 -5.81 14.42 21.31
C PHE A 12 -7.25 14.07 21.72
N SER A 13 -8.21 14.75 21.11
CA SER A 13 -9.64 14.49 21.32
C SER A 13 -10.01 13.16 20.67
N ASN A 14 -10.56 12.22 21.45
CA ASN A 14 -11.11 10.96 20.97
C ASN A 14 -12.38 11.23 20.14
N LEU A 15 -12.39 10.83 18.87
CA LEU A 15 -13.59 10.75 18.04
C LEU A 15 -14.21 9.36 18.22
N THR A 16 -15.28 9.26 19.01
CA THR A 16 -16.05 8.02 19.21
C THR A 16 -17.00 7.82 18.03
N ILE A 17 -16.77 6.80 17.20
CA ILE A 17 -17.74 6.34 16.20
C ILE A 17 -18.46 5.12 16.79
N THR A 18 -19.72 5.29 17.16
CA THR A 18 -20.60 4.20 17.61
C THR A 18 -20.97 3.33 16.40
N VAL A 19 -20.61 2.06 16.42
CA VAL A 19 -21.15 1.05 15.49
C VAL A 19 -22.08 0.13 16.28
N GLY A 20 -23.28 -0.07 15.72
CA GLY A 20 -24.39 -0.79 16.32
C GLY A 20 -24.06 -2.22 16.75
N HIS A 21 -24.73 -2.60 17.83
CA HIS A 21 -24.71 -3.87 18.55
C HIS A 21 -25.14 -5.04 17.65
N LEU A 22 -24.21 -5.97 17.36
CA LEU A 22 -24.53 -7.34 16.94
C LEU A 22 -23.61 -8.30 17.70
N SER A 23 -24.19 -9.03 18.65
CA SER A 23 -23.55 -10.12 19.37
C SER A 23 -23.47 -11.36 18.47
N VAL A 24 -22.29 -11.94 18.31
CA VAL A 24 -22.13 -13.27 17.68
C VAL A 24 -21.42 -14.19 18.66
N THR A 25 -22.19 -15.11 19.24
CA THR A 25 -21.71 -16.29 19.95
C THR A 25 -21.58 -17.44 18.94
N ASN A 26 -20.36 -17.79 18.52
CA ASN A 26 -20.00 -19.17 18.19
C ASN A 26 -18.46 -19.34 18.14
N VAL A 27 -17.93 -20.14 19.05
CA VAL A 27 -16.51 -20.46 19.24
C VAL A 27 -16.23 -21.85 18.64
N HIS A 28 -16.23 -21.98 17.30
CA HIS A 28 -15.52 -23.08 16.62
C HIS A 28 -15.35 -22.89 15.10
N GLN A 29 -14.80 -21.75 14.68
CA GLN A 29 -14.12 -21.58 13.38
C GLN A 29 -13.30 -20.29 13.52
N GLN A 30 -11.97 -20.41 13.56
CA GLN A 30 -11.06 -19.26 13.66
C GLN A 30 -11.40 -18.27 12.55
N PRO A 31 -11.95 -17.08 12.87
CA PRO A 31 -12.46 -16.20 11.85
C PRO A 31 -11.28 -15.44 11.24
N ALA A 32 -11.30 -15.35 9.92
CA ALA A 32 -10.42 -14.56 9.08
C ALA A 32 -10.55 -13.05 9.38
N LEU A 33 -10.12 -12.62 10.57
CA LEU A 33 -10.19 -11.24 11.04
C LEU A 33 -8.81 -10.65 11.34
N HIS A 34 -7.92 -10.74 10.35
CA HIS A 34 -6.85 -9.74 10.16
C HIS A 34 -6.77 -9.24 8.71
N PHE A 35 -7.77 -9.53 7.86
CA PHE A 35 -7.85 -9.00 6.50
C PHE A 35 -8.54 -7.62 6.50
N LEU A 36 -7.87 -6.63 7.08
CA LEU A 36 -8.11 -5.24 6.69
C LEU A 36 -6.91 -4.80 5.87
N GLN A 37 -7.13 -4.74 4.57
CA GLN A 37 -6.29 -4.07 3.57
C GLN A 37 -6.18 -2.58 3.93
N ARG A 38 -5.34 -2.26 4.91
CA ARG A 38 -4.99 -0.91 5.36
C ARG A 38 -3.55 -0.68 4.90
N SER A 39 -3.25 -0.08 3.77
CA SER A 39 -4.00 0.81 2.88
C SER A 39 -3.44 0.61 1.46
N ALA A 40 -4.29 0.16 0.52
CA ALA A 40 -3.93 0.03 -0.90
C ALA A 40 -3.89 1.38 -1.64
N PHE A 41 -3.94 2.49 -0.90
CA PHE A 41 -4.07 3.82 -1.45
C PHE A 41 -2.73 4.51 -1.47
N PRO A 42 -2.26 4.90 -2.67
CA PRO A 42 -1.17 5.82 -2.79
C PRO A 42 -1.47 7.10 -2.01
N GLN A 43 -0.67 7.41 -1.00
CA GLN A 43 -0.76 8.70 -0.31
C GLN A 43 0.22 9.65 -0.96
N PHE A 44 -0.30 10.66 -1.65
CA PHE A 44 0.52 11.69 -2.25
C PHE A 44 1.02 12.63 -1.15
N LEU A 45 2.31 12.94 -1.18
CA LEU A 45 2.89 13.93 -0.29
C LEU A 45 2.83 15.26 -1.03
N SER A 46 1.99 16.19 -0.56
CA SER A 46 1.83 17.49 -1.21
C SER A 46 3.19 18.19 -1.35
N PRO A 47 3.57 18.69 -2.54
CA PRO A 47 4.78 19.48 -2.67
C PRO A 47 4.61 20.77 -1.88
N LEU A 48 5.52 21.03 -0.93
CA LEU A 48 5.61 22.33 -0.23
C LEU A 48 5.74 23.41 -1.31
N GLY A 49 4.69 24.24 -1.42
CA GLY A 49 4.30 24.87 -2.69
C GLY A 49 5.39 25.62 -3.43
N LEU A 50 5.97 25.00 -4.46
CA LEU A 50 6.64 25.65 -5.59
C LEU A 50 6.64 24.68 -6.79
N ARG A 51 6.18 25.17 -7.96
CA ARG A 51 6.13 24.51 -9.30
C ARG A 51 5.10 23.37 -9.45
N PRO A 52 4.39 23.25 -10.59
CA PRO A 52 3.81 21.97 -10.98
C PRO A 52 4.98 21.03 -11.26
N SER A 53 5.34 20.21 -10.29
CA SER A 53 6.39 19.22 -10.46
C SER A 53 5.86 18.10 -11.36
N GLN A 54 6.59 17.77 -12.43
CA GLN A 54 6.35 16.53 -13.18
C GLN A 54 6.57 15.27 -12.32
N PHE A 55 7.04 15.44 -11.07
CA PHE A 55 7.39 14.41 -10.12
C PHE A 55 6.46 14.47 -8.91
N TYR A 56 5.85 13.35 -8.57
CA TYR A 56 4.93 13.23 -7.43
C TYR A 56 5.48 12.19 -6.45
N PRO A 57 5.99 12.63 -5.28
CA PRO A 57 6.34 11.72 -4.20
C PRO A 57 5.07 11.12 -3.59
N LEU A 58 5.06 9.81 -3.40
CA LEU A 58 3.91 9.09 -2.86
C LEU A 58 4.34 7.86 -2.06
N ILE A 59 3.51 7.51 -1.08
CA ILE A 59 3.53 6.18 -0.47
C ILE A 59 2.79 5.26 -1.41
N ALA A 60 3.48 4.39 -2.15
CA ALA A 60 2.88 3.57 -3.19
C ALA A 60 1.98 2.46 -2.64
N PHE A 61 2.42 1.81 -1.56
CA PHE A 61 1.67 0.71 -0.97
C PHE A 61 2.12 0.44 0.48
N ILE A 62 1.15 0.12 1.33
CA ILE A 62 1.37 -0.29 2.73
C ILE A 62 0.62 -1.60 2.97
N ALA A 63 1.34 -2.63 3.40
CA ALA A 63 0.73 -3.89 3.80
C ALA A 63 1.64 -4.72 4.70
N THR A 64 1.02 -5.63 5.45
CA THR A 64 1.72 -6.77 6.06
C THR A 64 2.03 -7.78 4.95
N PRO A 65 3.27 -8.29 4.83
CA PRO A 65 3.56 -9.38 3.89
C PRO A 65 2.78 -10.64 4.27
N ALA A 66 2.55 -11.55 3.33
CA ALA A 66 1.76 -12.76 3.60
C ALA A 66 2.38 -13.66 4.70
N ARG A 67 3.70 -13.54 4.93
CA ARG A 67 4.46 -14.20 6.01
C ARG A 67 5.61 -13.30 6.48
N PRO A 68 6.25 -13.55 7.64
CA PRO A 68 7.30 -12.68 8.19
C PRO A 68 8.50 -12.37 7.27
N ASN A 69 8.87 -13.31 6.40
CA ASN A 69 9.94 -13.16 5.39
C ASN A 69 9.41 -12.96 3.97
N GLY A 70 8.14 -12.57 3.87
CA GLY A 70 7.46 -12.31 2.61
C GLY A 70 7.81 -10.95 2.04
N TRP A 71 7.04 -10.56 1.03
CA TRP A 71 7.23 -9.33 0.29
C TRP A 71 5.90 -8.65 0.03
N ILE A 72 5.96 -7.35 -0.25
CA ILE A 72 4.85 -6.56 -0.77
C ILE A 72 5.26 -5.94 -2.11
N ALA A 73 4.32 -5.77 -3.03
CA ALA A 73 4.59 -5.13 -4.31
C ALA A 73 3.49 -4.16 -4.69
N TRP A 74 3.90 -3.11 -5.38
CA TRP A 74 3.03 -2.18 -6.07
C TRP A 74 3.49 -2.05 -7.51
N ALA A 75 2.56 -1.97 -8.45
CA ALA A 75 2.90 -1.94 -9.86
C ALA A 75 1.90 -1.13 -10.68
N ILE A 76 2.40 -0.50 -11.74
CA ILE A 76 1.60 0.16 -12.77
C ILE A 76 1.51 -0.76 -13.99
N ASN A 77 0.32 -0.92 -14.54
CA ASN A 77 0.14 -1.55 -15.84
C ASN A 77 -0.25 -0.50 -16.90
N PRO A 78 0.64 -0.17 -17.84
CA PRO A 78 0.36 0.85 -18.85
C PRO A 78 -0.59 0.38 -19.96
N THR A 79 -0.86 -0.92 -20.07
CA THR A 79 -1.55 -1.51 -21.24
C THR A 79 -2.84 -2.27 -20.90
N SER A 80 -2.97 -2.77 -19.67
CA SER A 80 -4.14 -3.56 -19.23
C SER A 80 -4.46 -3.31 -17.75
N THR A 81 -5.50 -3.95 -17.23
CA THR A 81 -5.93 -3.84 -15.83
C THR A 81 -5.39 -4.98 -14.94
N GLY A 82 -4.65 -5.94 -15.52
CA GLY A 82 -4.16 -7.12 -14.82
C GLY A 82 -2.69 -7.04 -14.42
N MET A 83 -2.14 -8.14 -13.90
CA MET A 83 -0.72 -8.23 -13.52
C MET A 83 0.23 -8.40 -14.70
N ALA A 84 -0.23 -9.03 -15.79
CA ALA A 84 0.60 -9.30 -16.95
C ALA A 84 0.98 -7.98 -17.65
N GLY A 85 2.28 -7.74 -17.83
CA GLY A 85 2.80 -6.50 -18.39
C GLY A 85 2.93 -5.35 -17.38
N SER A 86 2.67 -5.58 -16.09
CA SER A 86 2.89 -4.58 -15.05
C SER A 86 4.38 -4.33 -14.81
N GLN A 87 4.70 -3.08 -14.53
CA GLN A 87 6.00 -2.62 -14.08
C GLN A 87 5.91 -2.41 -12.57
N ALA A 88 6.81 -3.03 -11.79
CA ALA A 88 6.63 -3.19 -10.35
C ALA A 88 7.80 -2.66 -9.50
N LEU A 89 7.45 -2.18 -8.31
CA LEU A 89 8.31 -2.05 -7.14
C LEU A 89 7.97 -3.15 -6.14
N ILE A 90 8.98 -3.85 -5.65
CA ILE A 90 8.83 -4.97 -4.72
C ILE A 90 9.70 -4.73 -3.50
N ALA A 91 9.09 -4.65 -2.32
CA ALA A 91 9.78 -4.48 -1.06
C ALA A 91 9.83 -5.78 -0.26
N PHE A 92 11.01 -6.08 0.28
CA PHE A 92 11.26 -7.24 1.14
C PHE A 92 12.47 -6.98 2.05
N LYS A 93 12.63 -7.79 3.10
CA LYS A 93 13.85 -7.80 3.92
C LYS A 93 14.88 -8.72 3.29
N ASP A 94 16.11 -8.24 3.14
CA ASP A 94 17.21 -9.08 2.68
C ASP A 94 17.68 -10.05 3.78
N SER A 95 18.69 -10.87 3.46
CA SER A 95 19.25 -11.84 4.42
C SER A 95 19.93 -11.20 5.64
N LYS A 96 20.15 -9.88 5.62
CA LYS A 96 20.69 -9.09 6.75
C LYS A 96 19.57 -8.39 7.52
N GLY A 97 18.31 -8.58 7.14
CA GLY A 97 17.15 -7.94 7.74
C GLY A 97 16.91 -6.50 7.26
N ALA A 98 17.71 -5.99 6.32
CA ALA A 98 17.55 -4.64 5.80
C ALA A 98 16.46 -4.59 4.73
N MET A 99 15.67 -3.50 4.71
CA MET A 99 14.67 -3.30 3.67
C MET A 99 15.33 -3.05 2.31
N THR A 100 14.87 -3.79 1.31
CA THR A 100 15.29 -3.68 -0.08
C THR A 100 14.08 -3.42 -0.96
N VAL A 101 14.22 -2.50 -1.92
CA VAL A 101 13.27 -2.32 -3.02
C VAL A 101 13.89 -2.83 -4.30
N LYS A 102 13.22 -3.78 -4.96
CA LYS A 102 13.59 -4.27 -6.29
C LYS A 102 12.62 -3.72 -7.32
N MET A 103 13.17 -3.23 -8.41
CA MET A 103 12.41 -2.70 -9.53
C MET A 103 12.36 -3.71 -10.67
N CYS A 104 11.18 -3.93 -11.24
CA CYS A 104 10.96 -4.78 -12.41
C CYS A 104 10.27 -3.97 -13.50
N GLY A 105 11.01 -3.56 -14.53
CA GLY A 105 10.48 -2.85 -15.69
C GLY A 105 10.06 -1.38 -15.46
N MET A 106 9.96 -0.91 -14.21
CA MET A 106 9.78 0.53 -13.93
C MET A 106 11.08 1.28 -14.16
N ARG A 107 11.00 2.59 -14.36
CA ARG A 107 12.12 3.53 -14.23
C ARG A 107 11.70 4.58 -13.21
N VAL A 108 12.01 4.33 -11.94
CA VAL A 108 11.74 5.28 -10.86
C VAL A 108 12.96 6.15 -10.65
N LYS A 109 12.73 7.41 -10.26
CA LYS A 109 13.83 8.32 -9.92
C LYS A 109 14.43 7.93 -8.58
N GLU A 110 13.57 7.68 -7.60
CA GLU A 110 13.91 7.32 -6.23
C GLU A 110 12.83 6.40 -5.69
N SER A 111 13.24 5.33 -5.02
CA SER A 111 12.33 4.42 -4.30
C SER A 111 12.98 3.97 -3.00
N SER A 112 12.20 3.86 -1.94
CA SER A 112 12.64 3.34 -0.66
C SER A 112 11.55 2.50 -0.01
N ALA A 113 11.91 1.74 1.01
CA ALA A 113 10.94 1.02 1.81
C ALA A 113 11.35 0.97 3.28
N GLU A 114 10.36 0.91 4.15
CA GLU A 114 10.54 0.73 5.59
C GLU A 114 9.70 -0.43 6.11
N PHE A 115 10.08 -0.94 7.28
CA PHE A 115 9.31 -1.92 8.02
C PHE A 115 9.14 -1.46 9.46
N SER A 116 7.90 -1.24 9.87
CA SER A 116 7.56 -0.83 11.24
C SER A 116 6.17 -1.36 11.58
N ASN A 117 5.95 -1.77 12.83
CA ASN A 117 4.65 -2.27 13.30
C ASN A 117 4.05 -3.36 12.40
N GLU A 118 4.88 -4.31 11.96
CA GLU A 118 4.50 -5.42 11.06
C GLU A 118 4.05 -5.00 9.64
N LEU A 119 4.17 -3.72 9.30
CA LEU A 119 3.82 -3.16 8.00
C LEU A 119 5.09 -2.86 7.21
N MET A 120 5.11 -3.30 5.96
CA MET A 120 6.02 -2.78 4.96
C MET A 120 5.37 -1.57 4.27
N ARG A 121 6.18 -0.55 3.97
CA ARG A 121 5.73 0.62 3.20
C ARG A 121 6.69 0.85 2.03
N ILE A 122 6.15 1.04 0.84
CA ILE A 122 6.91 1.43 -0.35
C ILE A 122 6.71 2.93 -0.58
N PHE A 123 7.79 3.67 -0.72
CA PHE A 123 7.80 5.06 -1.15
C PHE A 123 8.38 5.15 -2.57
N ASP A 124 7.77 5.98 -3.40
CA ASP A 124 8.18 6.18 -4.78
C ASP A 124 8.02 7.65 -5.20
N THR A 125 8.76 8.06 -6.21
CA THR A 125 8.57 9.33 -6.91
C THR A 125 8.32 9.07 -8.39
N ILE A 126 7.07 9.28 -8.81
CA ILE A 126 6.63 8.97 -10.17
C ILE A 126 6.71 10.21 -11.05
N VAL A 127 7.13 10.03 -12.30
CA VAL A 127 7.12 11.06 -13.33
C VAL A 127 5.82 10.96 -14.13
N LEU A 128 5.03 12.04 -14.18
CA LEU A 128 3.95 12.13 -15.14
C LEU A 128 4.54 12.27 -16.53
N SER A 129 4.18 11.37 -17.44
CA SER A 129 4.43 11.60 -18.86
C SER A 129 3.48 12.70 -19.34
N ASP A 130 4.02 13.77 -19.92
CA ASP A 130 3.33 15.02 -20.35
C ASP A 130 2.19 14.84 -21.39
N LYS A 131 1.64 13.64 -21.57
CA LYS A 131 0.60 13.31 -22.56
C LYS A 131 -0.84 13.40 -22.02
N GLY A 132 -1.08 14.16 -20.96
CA GLY A 132 -2.44 14.45 -20.46
C GLY A 132 -3.21 13.25 -19.88
N LYS A 133 -2.57 12.10 -19.63
CA LYS A 133 -3.17 10.96 -18.93
C LYS A 133 -2.73 10.98 -17.47
N SER A 134 -3.62 11.40 -16.58
CA SER A 134 -3.40 11.33 -15.13
C SER A 134 -3.79 9.97 -14.54
N THR A 135 -4.62 9.20 -15.25
CA THR A 135 -5.12 7.92 -14.78
C THR A 135 -4.26 6.74 -15.26
N VAL A 136 -3.84 5.89 -14.32
CA VAL A 136 -3.09 4.65 -14.57
C VAL A 136 -3.78 3.45 -13.95
N ASN A 137 -3.66 2.27 -14.55
CA ASN A 137 -4.04 1.03 -13.88
C ASN A 137 -2.91 0.63 -12.92
N HIS A 138 -3.28 0.21 -11.73
CA HIS A 138 -2.32 -0.32 -10.76
C HIS A 138 -2.76 -1.68 -10.22
N VAL A 139 -1.78 -2.44 -9.74
CA VAL A 139 -1.98 -3.70 -9.02
C VAL A 139 -1.08 -3.69 -7.80
N TRP A 140 -1.49 -4.39 -6.75
CA TRP A 140 -0.69 -4.59 -5.56
C TRP A 140 -0.73 -6.05 -5.16
N GLN A 141 0.34 -6.53 -4.54
CA GLN A 141 0.44 -7.94 -4.15
C GLN A 141 1.17 -8.10 -2.83
N VAL A 142 0.83 -9.17 -2.13
CA VAL A 142 1.60 -9.68 -1.00
C VAL A 142 1.99 -11.13 -1.27
N GLY A 143 3.23 -11.49 -0.96
CA GLY A 143 3.73 -12.85 -1.17
C GLY A 143 4.48 -13.43 0.02
N PRO A 144 4.67 -14.75 0.05
CA PRO A 144 5.07 -15.48 1.26
C PRO A 144 6.58 -15.51 1.52
N SER A 145 7.41 -15.38 0.49
CA SER A 145 8.86 -15.58 0.64
C SER A 145 9.66 -14.99 -0.52
N VAL A 146 10.96 -14.82 -0.28
CA VAL A 146 11.95 -14.40 -1.27
C VAL A 146 13.09 -15.41 -1.28
N THR A 147 13.38 -16.00 -2.44
CA THR A 147 14.47 -16.96 -2.63
C THR A 147 15.56 -16.33 -3.49
N SER A 148 16.80 -16.28 -3.00
CA SER A 148 17.93 -15.69 -3.75
C SER A 148 17.66 -14.27 -4.29
N ARG A 149 17.00 -13.42 -3.48
CA ARG A 149 16.57 -12.06 -3.85
C ARG A 149 15.55 -12.00 -5.00
N VAL A 150 14.88 -13.11 -5.27
CA VAL A 150 13.77 -13.22 -6.21
C VAL A 150 12.49 -13.48 -5.40
N PRO A 151 11.49 -12.59 -5.49
CA PRO A 151 10.19 -12.82 -4.86
C PRO A 151 9.57 -14.11 -5.38
N ASP A 152 9.20 -15.01 -4.48
CA ASP A 152 8.44 -16.21 -4.84
C ASP A 152 7.00 -15.80 -5.19
N LYS A 153 6.33 -16.65 -5.98
CA LYS A 153 4.96 -16.36 -6.45
C LYS A 153 4.04 -15.98 -5.27
N HIS A 154 3.22 -14.96 -5.46
CA HIS A 154 2.12 -14.71 -4.53
C HIS A 154 1.10 -15.85 -4.63
N GLU A 155 0.31 -16.02 -3.59
CA GLU A 155 -0.76 -17.02 -3.60
C GLU A 155 -1.94 -16.53 -4.47
N PHE A 156 -2.70 -17.47 -5.04
CA PHE A 156 -3.77 -17.19 -6.01
C PHE A 156 -5.17 -17.05 -5.38
N GLN A 157 -5.27 -16.67 -4.11
CA GLN A 157 -6.56 -16.33 -3.50
C GLN A 157 -7.17 -15.08 -4.14
N SER A 158 -8.50 -14.99 -4.02
CA SER A 158 -9.31 -13.86 -4.48
C SER A 158 -8.78 -12.50 -4.05
N ALA A 159 -8.21 -12.38 -2.83
CA ALA A 159 -7.63 -11.13 -2.36
C ALA A 159 -6.50 -10.62 -3.28
N ASN A 160 -5.52 -11.47 -3.58
CA ASN A 160 -4.40 -11.14 -4.47
C ASN A 160 -4.88 -10.98 -5.93
N LEU A 161 -5.78 -11.84 -6.41
CA LEU A 161 -6.28 -11.78 -7.78
C LEU A 161 -7.10 -10.50 -8.07
N ASN A 162 -7.79 -9.98 -7.07
CA ASN A 162 -8.60 -8.76 -7.17
C ASN A 162 -7.86 -7.50 -6.69
N SER A 163 -6.58 -7.60 -6.34
CA SER A 163 -5.76 -6.46 -5.91
C SER A 163 -5.31 -5.61 -7.09
N LYS A 164 -6.28 -4.93 -7.69
CA LYS A 164 -6.15 -4.08 -8.86
C LYS A 164 -7.14 -2.93 -8.83
N GLY A 165 -6.80 -1.84 -9.51
CA GLY A 165 -7.62 -0.64 -9.55
C GLY A 165 -7.11 0.38 -10.56
N SER A 166 -7.73 1.55 -10.53
CA SER A 166 -7.32 2.72 -11.29
C SER A 166 -6.89 3.82 -10.33
N LEU A 167 -5.87 4.59 -10.70
CA LEU A 167 -5.29 5.67 -9.90
C LEU A 167 -5.18 6.94 -10.74
N ASP A 168 -5.85 8.01 -10.32
CA ASP A 168 -5.67 9.36 -10.86
C ASP A 168 -4.57 10.08 -10.08
N LEU A 169 -3.43 10.27 -10.75
CA LEU A 169 -2.21 10.87 -10.22
C LEU A 169 -2.32 12.39 -9.98
N LEU A 170 -3.34 13.06 -10.55
CA LEU A 170 -3.55 14.51 -10.37
C LEU A 170 -4.62 14.82 -9.32
N LYS A 171 -5.57 13.91 -9.12
CA LYS A 171 -6.66 14.08 -8.15
C LYS A 171 -6.44 13.31 -6.86
N GLU A 172 -5.30 12.63 -6.75
CA GLU A 172 -4.96 11.78 -5.61
C GLU A 172 -6.05 10.72 -5.30
N GLN A 173 -6.78 10.29 -6.33
CA GLN A 173 -8.00 9.49 -6.19
C GLN A 173 -7.81 8.12 -6.86
N SER A 174 -8.09 7.05 -6.10
CA SER A 174 -8.05 5.68 -6.60
C SER A 174 -9.43 5.05 -6.54
N THR A 175 -9.79 4.29 -7.58
CA THR A 175 -11.03 3.51 -7.64
C THR A 175 -10.71 2.01 -7.76
N THR A 176 -11.29 1.22 -6.87
CA THR A 176 -11.22 -0.24 -6.92
C THR A 176 -12.39 -0.78 -7.75
N SER A 177 -12.13 -1.75 -8.62
CA SER A 177 -13.19 -2.38 -9.42
C SER A 177 -13.93 -3.39 -8.54
N THR A 178 -15.02 -2.95 -7.91
CA THR A 178 -15.93 -3.84 -7.20
C THR A 178 -16.93 -4.41 -8.21
N ASN A 179 -16.73 -5.65 -8.65
CA ASN A 179 -17.78 -6.39 -9.36
C ASN A 179 -18.90 -6.73 -8.37
N GLY A 180 -19.86 -5.82 -8.21
CA GLY A 180 -21.08 -6.03 -7.45
C GLY A 180 -22.01 -6.97 -8.21
N SER A 181 -22.17 -8.19 -7.72
CA SER A 181 -23.26 -9.08 -8.16
C SER A 181 -24.56 -8.53 -7.57
N SER A 182 -25.33 -7.78 -8.35
CA SER A 182 -26.72 -7.47 -8.02
C SER A 182 -27.54 -8.75 -8.21
N ARG A 183 -28.14 -9.26 -7.14
CA ARG A 183 -29.25 -10.23 -7.22
C ARG A 183 -30.53 -9.47 -6.92
N THR A 184 -31.40 -9.44 -7.92
CA THR A 184 -32.82 -9.08 -7.89
C THR A 184 -33.61 -9.85 -6.85
#